data_AF-A0A9Q3CAF5-F1
#
_entry.id   AF-A0A9Q3CAF5-F1
#
_cell.length_a   1.000
_cell.length_b   1.000
_cell.length_c   1.000
_cell.angle_alpha   90.00
_cell.angle_beta   90.00
_cell.angle_gamma   90.00
#
_symmetry.space_group_name_H-M   'P 1'
#
loop_
_entity.id
_entity.type
_entity.pdbx_description
1 polymer ?
#
loop_
_entity_poly.entity_id
_entity_poly.type
_entity_poly.pdbx_seq_one_letter_code
_entity_poly.pdbx_strand_id
1 'polypeptide(L)'
;MSKSKQSHRKEIWDDDPNSRTKIPWEIFHIYQVTASPPGGDRRYNACLVSVYRYRKTPIFLPFHKDDTAMDTAIMIWNKVISHIGLVQNRISDRDPKFTSAL
;
A
#
# COMPACT_ATOMS: atom_id res chain seq x y z
N MET A 1 25.31 -16.07 -17.66
CA MET A 1 25.07 -15.39 -16.38
C MET A 1 24.07 -14.26 -16.61
N SER A 2 22.81 -14.42 -16.20
CA SER A 2 21.79 -13.36 -16.29
C SER A 2 21.19 -13.15 -14.91
N LYS A 3 21.27 -11.91 -14.41
CA LYS A 3 20.98 -11.55 -13.02
C LYS A 3 19.49 -11.63 -12.72
N SER A 4 19.20 -12.15 -11.53
CA SER A 4 17.87 -12.40 -10.95
C SER A 4 17.01 -11.14 -10.84
N LYS A 5 15.82 -11.18 -11.45
CA LYS A 5 14.69 -10.33 -11.07
C LYS A 5 13.89 -11.01 -9.97
N GLN A 6 14.44 -11.04 -8.76
CA GLN A 6 13.72 -11.57 -7.60
C GLN A 6 14.32 -10.96 -6.34
N SER A 7 13.64 -10.00 -5.70
CA SER A 7 14.01 -9.67 -4.32
C SER A 7 12.91 -9.02 -3.48
N HIS A 8 12.17 -8.00 -3.92
CA HIS A 8 11.35 -7.23 -2.95
C HIS A 8 9.92 -7.72 -2.71
N ARG A 9 9.40 -8.66 -3.51
CA ARG A 9 8.02 -9.16 -3.36
C ARG A 9 7.84 -10.18 -2.23
N LYS A 10 8.95 -10.76 -1.71
CA LYS A 10 8.91 -11.85 -0.72
C LYS A 10 8.64 -11.36 0.71
N GLU A 11 9.24 -10.25 1.15
CA GLU A 11 9.11 -9.78 2.54
C GLU A 11 7.68 -9.36 2.97
N ILE A 12 6.88 -8.85 2.03
CA ILE A 12 5.51 -8.40 2.31
C ILE A 12 4.59 -9.59 2.64
N TRP A 13 4.82 -10.72 1.95
CA TRP A 13 3.99 -11.92 1.99
C TRP A 13 4.68 -13.10 2.68
N ASP A 14 5.80 -12.88 3.35
CA ASP A 14 6.39 -13.93 4.17
C ASP A 14 5.42 -14.27 5.30
N ASP A 15 4.82 -15.45 5.15
CA ASP A 15 3.85 -16.01 6.08
C ASP A 15 4.50 -16.50 7.37
N ASP A 16 5.83 -16.35 7.50
CA ASP A 16 6.55 -16.60 8.75
C ASP A 16 5.84 -15.85 9.90
N PRO A 17 5.29 -16.57 10.89
CA PRO A 17 4.65 -15.94 12.04
C PRO A 17 5.61 -15.01 12.82
N ASN A 18 6.93 -15.24 12.76
CA ASN A 18 7.94 -14.41 13.41
C ASN A 18 8.26 -13.11 12.65
N SER A 19 7.85 -13.00 11.39
CA SER A 19 8.05 -11.78 10.59
C SER A 19 7.11 -10.64 10.96
N ARG A 20 6.09 -10.89 11.80
CA ARG A 20 5.18 -9.84 12.28
C ARG A 20 5.94 -8.94 13.25
N THR A 21 5.85 -7.63 13.02
CA THR A 21 6.14 -6.71 14.12
C THR A 21 5.22 -7.03 15.29
N LYS A 22 5.80 -7.14 16.48
CA LYS A 22 5.08 -7.28 17.73
C LYS A 22 4.62 -5.92 18.28
N ILE A 23 5.07 -4.82 17.66
CA ILE A 23 4.81 -3.46 18.08
C ILE A 23 3.64 -2.92 17.25
N PRO A 24 2.50 -2.57 17.89
CA PRO A 24 1.42 -1.90 17.20
C PRO A 24 1.90 -0.58 16.58
N TRP A 25 1.37 -0.27 15.40
CA TRP A 25 1.56 0.98 14.65
C TRP A 25 2.99 1.21 14.14
N GLU A 26 3.87 0.21 14.23
CA GLU A 26 5.26 0.37 13.81
C GLU A 26 5.42 0.40 12.30
N ILE A 27 4.89 -0.61 11.60
CA ILE A 27 5.16 -0.84 10.18
C ILE A 27 3.86 -0.91 9.37
N PHE A 28 3.80 -0.08 8.34
CA PHE A 28 2.70 0.00 7.38
C PHE A 28 3.23 -0.04 5.95
N HIS A 29 2.76 -1.00 5.16
CA HIS A 29 3.15 -1.15 3.76
C HIS A 29 2.05 -0.63 2.86
N ILE A 30 2.43 0.08 1.80
CA ILE A 30 1.50 0.58 0.80
C ILE A 30 2.06 0.44 -0.60
N TYR A 31 1.25 -0.05 -1.54
CA TYR A 31 1.63 -0.13 -2.95
C TYR A 31 0.38 -0.14 -3.84
N GLN A 32 0.58 0.24 -5.11
CA GLN A 32 -0.49 0.29 -6.11
C GLN A 32 -0.50 -0.95 -7.00
N VAL A 33 -1.70 -1.30 -7.46
CA VAL A 33 -1.96 -2.30 -8.50
C VAL A 33 -2.73 -1.60 -9.61
N THR A 34 -2.09 -1.37 -10.76
CA THR A 34 -2.61 -0.49 -11.83
C THR A 34 -3.09 -1.23 -13.08
N ALA A 35 -2.90 -2.55 -13.16
CA ALA A 35 -3.27 -3.37 -14.31
C ALA A 35 -4.71 -3.92 -14.21
N SER A 36 -5.66 -3.09 -13.79
CA SER A 36 -7.06 -3.50 -13.60
C SER A 36 -7.97 -2.90 -14.67
N PRO A 37 -8.85 -3.69 -15.30
CA PRO A 37 -9.93 -3.14 -16.11
C PRO A 37 -10.80 -2.18 -15.29
N PRO A 38 -11.32 -1.08 -15.88
CA PRO A 38 -12.24 -0.19 -15.18
C PRO A 38 -13.46 -0.94 -14.64
N GLY A 39 -13.73 -0.83 -13.35
CA GLY A 39 -14.78 -1.58 -12.65
C GLY A 39 -15.71 -0.70 -11.80
N GLY A 40 -16.95 -1.17 -11.63
CA GLY A 40 -18.00 -0.51 -10.85
C GLY A 40 -18.51 0.80 -11.48
N ASP A 41 -19.48 1.43 -10.81
CA ASP A 41 -20.15 2.65 -11.31
C ASP A 41 -19.19 3.82 -11.49
N ARG A 42 -18.13 3.88 -10.67
CA ARG A 42 -17.10 4.92 -10.71
C ARG A 42 -15.91 4.60 -11.62
N ARG A 43 -15.94 3.45 -12.30
CA ARG A 43 -14.94 3.05 -13.31
C ARG A 43 -13.50 3.10 -12.78
N TYR A 44 -13.28 2.72 -11.52
CA TYR A 44 -11.94 2.65 -10.93
C TYR A 44 -11.07 1.67 -11.72
N ASN A 45 -9.83 2.07 -12.02
CA ASN A 45 -8.91 1.30 -12.88
C ASN A 45 -7.63 0.87 -12.15
N ALA A 46 -7.54 1.14 -10.84
CA ALA A 46 -6.44 0.71 -10.00
C ALA A 46 -6.92 0.39 -8.58
N CYS A 47 -6.07 -0.32 -7.84
CA CYS A 47 -6.30 -0.66 -6.46
C CYS A 47 -5.06 -0.32 -5.62
N LEU A 48 -5.26 0.45 -4.57
CA LEU A 48 -4.25 0.75 -3.57
C LEU A 48 -4.36 -0.31 -2.47
N VAL A 49 -3.26 -1.02 -2.24
CA VAL A 49 -3.19 -2.08 -1.23
C VAL A 49 -2.37 -1.58 -0.06
N SER A 50 -2.98 -1.65 1.11
CA SER A 50 -2.45 -1.14 2.36
C SER A 50 -2.40 -2.28 3.37
N VAL A 51 -1.23 -2.60 3.92
CA VAL A 51 -1.04 -3.73 4.83
C VAL A 51 -0.42 -3.25 6.13
N TYR A 52 -1.18 -3.39 7.22
CA TYR A 52 -0.68 -3.15 8.57
C TYR A 52 -0.03 -4.41 9.13
N ARG A 53 1.30 -4.35 9.34
CA ARG A 53 2.12 -5.55 9.57
C ARG A 53 1.80 -6.31 10.86
N TYR A 54 1.29 -5.60 11.88
CA TYR A 54 0.85 -6.19 13.15
C TYR A 54 -0.40 -7.07 12.98
N ARG A 55 -1.43 -6.58 12.26
CA ARG A 55 -2.70 -7.31 12.06
C ARG A 55 -2.68 -8.28 10.88
N LYS A 56 -1.75 -8.10 9.92
CA LYS A 56 -1.72 -8.81 8.62
C LYS A 56 -3.04 -8.74 7.83
N THR A 57 -3.88 -7.74 8.12
CA THR A 57 -5.13 -7.52 7.38
C THR A 57 -4.88 -6.51 6.28
N PRO A 58 -5.02 -6.90 4.99
CA PRO A 58 -4.93 -5.95 3.89
C PRO A 58 -6.20 -5.11 3.81
N ILE A 59 -6.03 -3.83 3.51
CA ILE A 59 -7.09 -2.89 3.14
C ILE A 59 -6.91 -2.60 1.65
N PHE A 60 -7.96 -2.85 0.88
CA PHE A 60 -8.01 -2.62 -0.57
C PHE A 60 -8.86 -1.39 -0.84
N LEU A 61 -8.28 -0.38 -1.49
CA LEU A 61 -8.98 0.85 -1.85
C LEU A 61 -8.98 1.02 -3.36
N PRO A 62 -10.16 1.03 -4.01
CA PRO A 62 -10.25 1.31 -5.43
C PRO A 62 -9.97 2.79 -5.68
N PHE A 63 -9.15 3.09 -6.68
CA PHE A 63 -8.77 4.46 -7.05
C PHE A 63 -8.50 4.56 -8.56
N HIS A 64 -8.25 5.76 -9.07
CA HIS A 64 -7.84 5.96 -10.45
C HIS A 64 -6.31 6.06 -10.51
N LYS A 65 -5.67 5.31 -11.43
CA LYS A 65 -4.21 5.28 -11.58
C LYS A 65 -3.60 6.68 -11.82
N ASP A 66 -4.40 7.59 -12.35
CA ASP A 66 -4.05 8.95 -12.72
C ASP A 66 -4.40 9.97 -11.60
N ASP A 67 -4.91 9.51 -10.45
CA ASP A 67 -5.15 10.35 -9.26
C ASP A 67 -3.86 11.05 -8.82
N THR A 68 -4.00 12.28 -8.34
CA THR A 68 -2.84 13.05 -7.87
C THR A 68 -2.27 12.48 -6.57
N ALA A 69 -1.07 12.92 -6.20
CA ALA A 69 -0.49 12.62 -4.89
C ALA A 69 -1.40 13.08 -3.74
N MET A 70 -2.02 14.27 -3.89
CA MET A 70 -2.95 14.82 -2.91
C MET A 70 -4.22 13.99 -2.78
N ASP A 71 -4.85 13.60 -3.88
CA ASP A 71 -6.06 12.76 -3.86
C ASP A 71 -5.77 11.42 -3.18
N THR A 72 -4.62 10.83 -3.49
CA THR A 72 -4.15 9.58 -2.89
C THR A 72 -3.88 9.75 -1.39
N ALA A 73 -3.26 10.85 -0.98
CA ALA A 73 -2.99 11.15 0.44
C ALA A 73 -4.28 11.34 1.24
N ILE A 74 -5.24 12.11 0.72
CA ILE A 74 -6.56 12.31 1.33
C ILE A 74 -7.28 10.96 1.48
N MET A 75 -7.24 10.12 0.44
CA MET A 75 -7.85 8.79 0.49
C MET A 75 -7.22 7.91 1.58
N ILE A 76 -5.89 7.86 1.66
CA ILE A 76 -5.16 7.10 2.70
C ILE A 76 -5.52 7.62 4.09
N TRP A 77 -5.53 8.94 4.28
CA TRP A 77 -5.87 9.55 5.57
C TRP A 77 -7.28 9.16 6.01
N ASN A 78 -8.26 9.30 5.11
CA ASN A 78 -9.67 9.09 5.43
C ASN A 78 -10.07 7.62 5.53
N LYS A 79 -9.39 6.71 4.83
CA LYS A 79 -9.81 5.30 4.74
C LYS A 79 -8.87 4.31 5.40
N VAL A 80 -7.58 4.62 5.50
CA VAL A 80 -6.59 3.75 6.11
C VAL A 80 -6.26 4.21 7.51
N ILE A 81 -5.78 5.45 7.67
CA ILE A 81 -5.34 6.00 8.96
C ILE A 81 -6.51 6.18 9.95
N SER A 82 -7.73 6.33 9.44
CA SER A 82 -8.93 6.30 10.28
C SER A 82 -9.25 4.90 10.85
N HIS A 83 -8.75 3.83 10.22
CA HIS A 83 -9.06 2.44 10.59
C HIS A 83 -7.93 1.76 11.38
N ILE A 84 -6.69 1.98 10.95
CA ILE A 84 -5.46 1.63 11.67
C ILE A 84 -4.94 2.98 12.19
N GLY A 85 -4.60 3.26 13.44
CA GLY A 85 -4.14 4.60 13.82
C GLY A 85 -2.86 5.11 13.11
N LEU A 86 -2.31 6.22 13.62
CA LEU A 86 -1.07 6.80 13.09
C LEU A 86 0.10 5.81 13.21
N VAL A 87 0.79 5.61 12.10
CA VAL A 87 1.89 4.65 11.96
C VAL A 87 3.24 5.36 11.99
N GLN A 88 4.26 4.71 12.55
CA GLN A 88 5.62 5.28 12.67
C GLN A 88 6.38 5.20 11.36
N ASN A 89 6.37 4.02 10.71
CA ASN A 89 7.11 3.77 9.49
C ASN A 89 6.16 3.35 8.36
N ARG A 90 6.22 4.09 7.24
CA ARG A 90 5.56 3.76 5.98
C ARG A 90 6.58 3.22 4.99
N ILE A 91 6.32 2.05 4.44
CA ILE A 91 7.10 1.45 3.36
C ILE A 91 6.25 1.48 2.08
N SER A 92 6.76 2.13 1.04
CA SER A 92 6.13 2.20 -0.29
C SER A 92 7.14 1.96 -1.40
N ASP A 93 6.65 1.77 -2.62
CA ASP A 93 7.50 1.92 -3.79
C ASP A 93 7.88 3.41 -4.03
N ARG A 94 8.65 3.66 -5.08
CA ARG A 94 9.11 5.01 -5.46
C ARG A 94 8.15 5.70 -6.44
N ASP A 95 6.85 5.38 -6.42
CA ASP A 95 5.88 6.09 -7.24
C ASP A 95 5.83 7.59 -6.86
N PRO A 96 5.68 8.50 -7.83
CA PRO A 96 5.53 9.94 -7.55
C PRO A 96 4.44 10.27 -6.53
N LYS A 97 3.36 9.49 -6.44
CA LYS A 97 2.29 9.70 -5.45
C LYS A 97 2.77 9.52 -4.01
N PHE A 98 3.85 8.76 -3.77
CA PHE A 98 4.41 8.52 -2.43
C PHE A 98 5.69 9.30 -2.16
N THR A 99 6.28 9.89 -3.19
CA THR A 99 7.56 10.63 -3.12
C THR A 99 7.43 12.13 -3.39
N SER A 100 6.27 12.59 -3.85
CA SER A 100 6.04 14.02 -4.07
C SER A 100 6.25 14.80 -2.77
N ALA A 101 6.96 15.93 -2.87
CA ALA A 101 7.12 16.86 -1.75
C ALA A 101 5.81 17.60 -1.46
N LEU A 102 4.97 17.79 -2.49
CA LEU A 102 3.63 18.39 -2.50
C LEU A 102 2.84 17.85 -3.70
#